data_AF-Q2IEP5-F1
#
_entry.id   AF-Q2IEP5-F1
#
_cell.length_a   1.000
_cell.length_b   1.000
_cell.length_c   1.000
_cell.angle_alpha   90.00
_cell.angle_beta   90.00
_cell.angle_gamma   90.00
#
_symmetry.space_group_name_H-M   'P 1'
#
loop_
_entity.id
_entity.type
_entity.pdbx_description
1 polymer ?
#
loop_
_entity_poly.entity_id
_entity_poly.type
_entity_poly.pdbx_seq_one_letter_code
_entity_poly.pdbx_strand_id
1 'polypeptide(L)'
;MRPPPKPPAPHLGIDLTADEQALFDSIRAENGREGPFSDDYGSHVAELLRRLEDRGAIPAIRLRYFTDAELNPGIRKSRQQVFIDNGCDTREKLLTSGNFFRHLDYIVRGPRVPARLVDRFKEHAATPFSEFETLRRAVRAEVRALTQAPPGVYLEDDIFMLALESGLDLGEARIIRTDVMSVMAKSRRSR
;
A
#
# COMPACT_ATOMS: atom_id res chain seq x y z
N MET A 1 17.43 -10.67 26.99
CA MET A 1 16.87 -9.76 25.98
C MET A 1 15.35 -9.94 25.97
N ARG A 2 14.57 -8.87 26.17
CA ARG A 2 13.12 -8.91 25.90
C ARG A 2 12.93 -9.02 24.37
N PRO A 3 12.05 -9.89 23.86
CA PRO A 3 11.68 -9.82 22.45
C PRO A 3 11.13 -8.42 22.15
N PRO A 4 11.40 -7.87 20.95
CA PRO A 4 10.84 -6.58 20.54
C PRO A 4 9.30 -6.60 20.70
N PRO A 5 8.68 -5.45 21.03
CA PRO A 5 7.24 -5.36 21.12
C PRO A 5 6.63 -5.87 19.80
N LYS A 6 5.68 -6.79 19.96
CA LYS A 6 4.97 -7.44 18.87
C LYS A 6 4.29 -6.37 18.01
N PRO A 7 4.44 -6.41 16.67
CA PRO A 7 3.82 -5.42 15.83
C PRO A 7 2.29 -5.50 15.88
N PRO A 8 1.58 -4.36 15.73
CA PRO A 8 0.13 -4.37 15.64
C PRO A 8 -0.33 -5.17 14.42
N ALA A 9 -1.53 -5.76 14.50
CA ALA A 9 -2.15 -6.42 13.36
C ALA A 9 -2.37 -5.41 12.21
N PRO A 10 -2.31 -5.85 10.94
CA PRO A 10 -2.52 -4.96 9.81
C PRO A 10 -3.88 -4.25 9.92
N HIS A 11 -3.85 -2.92 9.83
CA HIS A 11 -5.03 -2.07 9.84
C HIS A 11 -5.74 -2.18 8.48
N LEU A 12 -6.78 -3.01 8.36
CA LEU A 12 -7.51 -3.04 7.09
C LEU A 12 -8.49 -1.88 7.00
N GLY A 13 -8.28 -1.01 6.01
CA GLY A 13 -9.09 0.17 5.74
C GLY A 13 -9.04 1.22 6.85
N ILE A 14 -9.22 2.49 6.48
CA ILE A 14 -9.66 3.51 7.43
C ILE A 14 -11.19 3.50 7.44
N ASP A 15 -11.79 3.45 8.62
CA ASP A 15 -13.23 3.68 8.77
C ASP A 15 -13.55 5.14 8.40
N LEU A 16 -14.12 5.34 7.21
CA LEU A 16 -14.53 6.66 6.74
C LEU A 16 -15.88 7.05 7.32
N THR A 17 -16.01 8.32 7.72
CA THR A 17 -17.31 8.94 7.97
C THR A 17 -18.10 9.05 6.67
N ALA A 18 -19.42 9.26 6.75
CA ALA A 18 -20.26 9.39 5.55
C ALA A 18 -19.76 10.49 4.59
N ASP A 19 -19.33 11.63 5.13
CA ASP A 19 -18.78 12.74 4.33
C ASP A 19 -17.42 12.39 3.70
N GLU A 20 -16.53 11.77 4.45
CA GLU A 20 -15.22 11.33 3.92
C GLU A 20 -15.39 10.27 2.83
N GLN A 21 -16.35 9.37 3.01
CA GLN A 21 -16.71 8.36 2.00
C GLN A 21 -17.25 9.02 0.73
N ALA A 22 -18.13 10.02 0.85
CA ALA A 22 -18.64 10.77 -0.29
C ALA A 22 -17.53 11.51 -1.05
N LEU A 23 -16.59 12.15 -0.35
CA LEU A 23 -15.40 12.76 -0.95
C LEU A 23 -14.55 11.72 -1.69
N PHE A 24 -14.26 10.60 -1.03
CA PHE A 24 -13.43 9.56 -1.59
C PHE A 24 -14.05 8.89 -2.84
N ASP A 25 -15.37 8.68 -2.84
CA ASP A 25 -16.09 8.13 -3.98
C ASP A 25 -16.13 9.12 -5.15
N SER A 26 -16.28 10.42 -4.90
CA SER A 26 -16.16 11.46 -5.92
C SER A 26 -14.77 11.47 -6.58
N ILE A 27 -13.71 11.46 -5.77
CA ILE A 27 -12.32 11.41 -6.27
C ILE A 27 -12.09 10.14 -7.11
N ARG A 28 -12.59 8.99 -6.64
CA ARG A 28 -12.46 7.71 -7.35
C ARG A 28 -13.22 7.72 -8.68
N ALA A 29 -14.43 8.25 -8.71
CA ALA A 29 -15.23 8.35 -9.92
C ALA A 29 -14.51 9.19 -10.98
N GLU A 30 -13.90 10.30 -10.58
CA GLU A 30 -13.10 11.14 -11.47
C GLU A 30 -11.81 10.46 -11.94
N ASN A 31 -11.13 9.68 -11.09
CA ASN A 31 -9.93 8.95 -11.51
C ASN A 31 -10.21 7.86 -12.54
N GLY A 32 -11.43 7.31 -12.57
CA GLY A 32 -11.88 6.33 -13.56
C GLY A 32 -12.40 6.91 -14.87
N ARG A 33 -12.49 8.25 -14.99
CA ARG A 33 -13.03 8.96 -16.15
C ARG A 33 -11.97 9.17 -17.22
N GLU A 34 -12.39 9.14 -18.49
CA GLU A 34 -11.58 9.64 -19.60
C GLU A 34 -11.64 11.17 -19.71
N GLY A 35 -10.48 11.83 -19.77
CA GLY A 35 -10.36 13.29 -19.90
C GLY A 35 -9.73 13.97 -18.69
N PRO A 36 -9.67 15.32 -18.68
CA PRO A 36 -9.07 16.06 -17.57
C PRO A 36 -9.89 15.91 -16.28
N PHE A 37 -9.27 16.08 -15.11
CA PHE A 37 -10.03 16.17 -13.86
C PHE A 37 -10.89 17.43 -13.83
N SER A 38 -11.90 17.43 -12.96
CA SER A 38 -12.61 18.67 -12.63
C SER A 38 -11.68 19.63 -11.91
N ASP A 39 -12.01 20.93 -11.95
CA ASP A 39 -11.26 21.96 -11.22
C ASP A 39 -11.27 21.71 -9.70
N ASP A 40 -12.31 21.03 -9.20
CA ASP A 40 -12.49 20.73 -7.78
C ASP A 40 -11.76 19.47 -7.30
N TYR A 41 -11.24 18.64 -8.21
CA TYR A 41 -10.58 17.36 -7.87
C TYR A 41 -9.50 17.52 -6.81
N GLY A 42 -8.57 18.47 -7.03
CA GLY A 42 -7.48 18.71 -6.08
C GLY A 42 -7.98 19.17 -4.72
N SER A 43 -9.05 19.97 -4.69
CA SER A 43 -9.70 20.45 -3.47
C SER A 43 -10.37 19.32 -2.71
N HIS A 44 -11.04 18.38 -3.39
CA HIS A 44 -11.60 17.18 -2.76
C HIS A 44 -10.52 16.29 -2.15
N VAL A 45 -9.40 16.07 -2.85
CA VAL A 45 -8.27 15.31 -2.31
C VAL A 45 -7.69 16.02 -1.08
N ALA A 46 -7.51 17.34 -1.15
CA ALA A 46 -7.00 18.13 -0.03
C ALA A 46 -7.89 18.02 1.21
N GLU A 47 -9.19 18.17 1.02
CA GLU A 47 -10.19 18.12 2.10
C GLU A 47 -10.28 16.73 2.72
N LEU A 48 -10.25 15.67 1.92
CA LEU A 48 -10.23 14.29 2.43
C LEU A 48 -8.99 14.04 3.29
N LEU A 49 -7.79 14.38 2.79
CA LEU A 49 -6.55 14.21 3.55
C LEU A 49 -6.58 15.00 4.85
N ARG A 50 -7.04 16.25 4.82
CA ARG A 50 -7.15 17.10 6.01
C ARG A 50 -8.08 16.47 7.06
N ARG A 51 -9.27 16.00 6.68
CA ARG A 51 -10.21 15.35 7.61
C ARG A 51 -9.63 14.09 8.26
N LEU A 52 -8.91 13.29 7.47
CA LEU A 52 -8.24 12.09 7.97
C LEU A 52 -7.08 12.42 8.91
N GLU A 53 -6.30 13.45 8.58
CA GLU A 53 -5.18 13.94 9.41
C GLU A 53 -5.68 14.53 10.73
N ASP A 54 -6.72 15.38 10.70
CA ASP A 54 -7.27 16.09 11.87
C ASP A 54 -7.73 15.13 12.98
N ARG A 55 -8.23 13.95 12.61
CA ARG A 55 -8.64 12.92 13.57
C ARG A 55 -7.62 11.80 13.78
N GLY A 56 -6.42 11.92 13.20
CA GLY A 56 -5.35 10.93 13.34
C GLY A 56 -5.70 9.56 12.74
N ALA A 57 -6.55 9.52 11.71
CA ALA A 57 -7.02 8.27 11.13
C ALA A 57 -5.96 7.57 10.26
N ILE A 58 -4.97 8.31 9.74
CA ILE A 58 -3.96 7.78 8.82
C ILE A 58 -2.87 7.03 9.60
N PRO A 59 -2.67 5.72 9.36
CA PRO A 59 -1.55 5.00 9.96
C PRO A 59 -0.21 5.60 9.53
N ALA A 60 0.68 5.86 10.48
CA ALA A 60 1.97 6.50 10.23
C ALA A 60 2.81 5.78 9.15
N ILE A 61 2.72 4.45 9.08
CA ILE A 61 3.42 3.64 8.07
C ILE A 61 2.96 3.96 6.64
N ARG A 62 1.70 4.37 6.43
CA ARG A 62 1.18 4.75 5.10
C ARG A 62 1.74 6.08 4.63
N LEU A 63 1.86 7.06 5.54
CA LEU A 63 2.54 8.33 5.25
C LEU A 63 4.02 8.10 4.93
N ARG A 64 4.70 7.30 5.76
CA ARG A 64 6.10 6.92 5.52
C ARG A 64 6.29 6.23 4.18
N TYR A 65 5.40 5.34 3.77
CA TYR A 65 5.51 4.67 2.46
C TYR A 65 5.60 5.66 1.28
N PHE A 66 4.98 6.83 1.42
CA PHE A 66 5.04 7.91 0.43
C PHE A 66 6.31 8.78 0.56
N THR A 67 6.72 9.12 1.79
CA THR A 67 7.77 10.12 2.06
C THR A 67 9.16 9.54 2.31
N ASP A 68 9.25 8.26 2.69
CA ASP A 68 10.49 7.57 3.07
C ASP A 68 11.12 6.87 1.85
N ALA A 69 12.36 7.24 1.52
CA ALA A 69 13.10 6.65 0.41
C ALA A 69 13.45 5.17 0.66
N GLU A 70 13.60 4.75 1.91
CA GLU A 70 13.93 3.36 2.24
C GLU A 70 12.77 2.40 1.95
N LEU A 71 11.54 2.91 1.93
CA LEU A 71 10.31 2.18 1.60
C LEU A 71 9.98 2.17 0.10
N ASN A 72 10.88 2.69 -0.76
CA ASN A 72 10.76 2.62 -2.21
C ASN A 72 11.82 1.70 -2.83
N PRO A 73 11.72 0.37 -2.63
CA PRO A 73 12.77 -0.57 -3.00
C PRO A 73 13.09 -0.52 -4.50
N GLY A 74 14.38 -0.40 -4.82
CA GLY A 74 14.89 -0.30 -6.19
C GLY A 74 15.10 1.14 -6.67
N ILE A 75 14.70 2.15 -5.90
CA ILE A 75 14.87 3.57 -6.22
C ILE A 75 15.52 4.28 -5.01
N ARG A 76 16.47 5.20 -5.24
CA ARG A 76 17.13 5.98 -4.16
C ARG A 76 16.32 7.19 -3.69
N LYS A 77 15.05 7.29 -4.08
CA LYS A 77 14.18 8.46 -3.89
C LYS A 77 12.86 7.98 -3.29
N SER A 78 12.28 8.78 -2.40
CA SER A 78 10.91 8.54 -1.95
C SER A 78 9.92 8.73 -3.10
N ARG A 79 8.70 8.24 -2.93
CA ARG A 79 7.65 8.43 -3.93
C ARG A 79 7.33 9.92 -4.07
N GLN A 80 7.30 10.65 -2.95
CA GLN A 80 7.18 12.11 -2.94
C GLN A 80 8.28 12.80 -3.78
N GLN A 81 9.54 12.41 -3.62
CA GLN A 81 10.62 13.00 -4.40
C GLN A 81 10.48 12.72 -5.89
N VAL A 82 10.00 11.53 -6.27
CA VAL A 82 9.68 11.21 -7.68
C VAL A 82 8.59 12.14 -8.24
N PHE A 83 7.58 12.51 -7.45
CA PHE A 83 6.59 13.50 -7.87
C PHE A 83 7.22 14.88 -8.10
N ILE A 84 8.05 15.34 -7.16
CA ILE A 84 8.74 16.63 -7.26
C ILE A 84 9.59 16.68 -8.53
N ASP A 85 10.38 15.63 -8.79
CA ASP A 85 11.23 15.53 -9.97
C ASP A 85 10.42 15.52 -11.29
N ASN A 86 9.19 15.01 -11.25
CA ASN A 86 8.26 14.99 -12.37
C ASN A 86 7.43 16.30 -12.48
N GLY A 87 7.84 17.37 -11.79
CA GLY A 87 7.20 18.69 -11.88
C GLY A 87 6.00 18.90 -10.96
N CYS A 88 5.72 17.97 -10.03
CA CYS A 88 4.73 18.12 -8.96
C CYS A 88 5.41 18.63 -7.68
N ASP A 89 6.03 19.81 -7.77
CA ASP A 89 6.83 20.46 -6.73
C ASP A 89 5.99 21.25 -5.70
N THR A 90 4.72 21.51 -6.00
CA THR A 90 3.77 22.13 -5.05
C THR A 90 2.72 21.14 -4.58
N ARG A 91 2.10 21.43 -3.44
CA ARG A 91 1.01 20.62 -2.90
C ARG A 91 -0.16 20.56 -3.88
N GLU A 92 -0.53 21.68 -4.49
CA GLU A 92 -1.64 21.78 -5.44
C GLU A 92 -1.39 20.85 -6.64
N LYS A 93 -0.21 20.92 -7.26
CA LYS A 93 0.14 20.06 -8.39
C LYS A 93 0.14 18.57 -8.03
N LEU A 94 0.61 18.23 -6.82
CA LEU A 94 0.59 16.86 -6.32
C LEU A 94 -0.85 16.35 -6.19
N LEU A 95 -1.72 17.14 -5.55
CA LEU A 95 -3.11 16.75 -5.26
C LEU A 95 -3.98 16.70 -6.51
N THR A 96 -3.65 17.47 -7.55
CA THR A 96 -4.31 17.37 -8.87
C THR A 96 -3.74 16.25 -9.75
N SER A 97 -2.68 15.57 -9.31
CA SER A 97 -2.03 14.54 -10.12
C SER A 97 -2.82 13.23 -10.09
N GLY A 98 -3.21 12.73 -11.27
CA GLY A 98 -3.90 11.43 -11.37
C GLY A 98 -3.04 10.27 -10.87
N ASN A 99 -1.70 10.41 -10.96
CA ASN A 99 -0.75 9.45 -10.42
C ASN A 99 -0.73 9.42 -8.89
N PHE A 100 -1.15 10.49 -8.22
CA PHE A 100 -1.22 10.54 -6.76
C PHE A 100 -2.37 9.70 -6.21
N PHE A 101 -3.43 9.47 -7.00
CA PHE A 101 -4.58 8.69 -6.57
C PHE A 101 -4.21 7.29 -6.06
N ARG A 102 -3.22 6.61 -6.65
CA ARG A 102 -2.79 5.29 -6.15
C ARG A 102 -2.24 5.35 -4.71
N HIS A 103 -1.66 6.48 -4.31
CA HIS A 103 -1.17 6.71 -2.96
C HIS A 103 -2.30 7.09 -2.02
N LEU A 104 -3.25 7.90 -2.50
CA LEU A 104 -4.48 8.19 -1.76
C LEU A 104 -5.30 6.92 -1.49
N ASP A 105 -5.49 6.07 -2.51
CA ASP A 105 -6.22 4.80 -2.39
C ASP A 105 -5.54 3.88 -1.38
N TYR A 106 -4.21 3.81 -1.37
CA TYR A 106 -3.47 3.09 -0.33
C TYR A 106 -3.63 3.72 1.06
N ILE A 107 -3.52 5.05 1.18
CA ILE A 107 -3.74 5.77 2.45
C ILE A 107 -5.09 5.40 3.05
N VAL A 108 -6.15 5.40 2.23
CA VAL A 108 -7.53 5.17 2.66
C VAL A 108 -7.83 3.67 2.85
N ARG A 109 -7.64 2.85 1.81
CA ARG A 109 -8.08 1.44 1.81
C ARG A 109 -7.02 0.48 2.33
N GLY A 110 -5.76 0.88 2.36
CA GLY A 110 -4.65 -0.01 2.67
C GLY A 110 -4.24 -0.89 1.49
N PRO A 111 -3.45 -1.95 1.75
CA PRO A 111 -2.91 -2.82 0.72
C PRO A 111 -4.01 -3.60 -0.01
N ARG A 112 -3.96 -3.67 -1.35
CA ARG A 112 -4.98 -4.35 -2.16
C ARG A 112 -4.66 -5.84 -2.31
N VAL A 113 -4.79 -6.56 -1.20
CA VAL A 113 -4.50 -7.98 -1.11
C VAL A 113 -5.76 -8.80 -0.77
N PRO A 114 -5.87 -10.06 -1.21
CA PRO A 114 -6.92 -10.96 -0.77
C PRO A 114 -6.93 -11.15 0.75
N ALA A 115 -8.13 -11.29 1.33
CA ALA A 115 -8.33 -11.48 2.77
C ALA A 115 -7.47 -12.64 3.32
N ARG A 116 -7.34 -13.74 2.56
CA ARG A 116 -6.49 -14.89 2.94
C ARG A 116 -5.04 -14.48 3.23
N LEU A 117 -4.46 -13.58 2.43
CA LEU A 117 -3.11 -13.09 2.70
C LEU A 117 -3.08 -12.28 3.99
N VAL A 118 -4.06 -11.41 4.21
CA VAL A 118 -4.14 -10.64 5.47
C VAL A 118 -4.22 -11.58 6.67
N ASP A 119 -5.03 -12.64 6.59
CA ASP A 119 -5.18 -13.62 7.67
C ASP A 119 -3.86 -14.33 7.96
N ARG A 120 -3.05 -14.65 6.94
CA ARG A 120 -1.70 -15.22 7.14
C ARG A 120 -0.76 -14.28 7.87
N PHE A 121 -0.79 -12.98 7.54
CA PHE A 121 0.02 -12.00 8.25
C PHE A 121 -0.48 -11.79 9.68
N LYS A 122 -1.79 -11.78 9.91
CA LYS A 122 -2.39 -11.72 11.25
C LYS A 122 -2.03 -12.95 12.08
N GLU A 123 -2.08 -14.14 11.50
CA GLU A 123 -1.71 -15.41 12.15
C GLU A 123 -0.21 -15.42 12.52
N HIS A 124 0.65 -14.99 11.60
CA HIS A 124 2.08 -14.86 11.84
C HIS A 124 2.36 -13.86 12.96
N ALA A 125 1.75 -12.67 12.87
CA ALA A 125 1.84 -11.67 13.92
C ALA A 125 1.35 -12.26 15.24
N ALA A 126 0.20 -12.94 15.28
CA ALA A 126 -0.41 -13.45 16.50
C ALA A 126 0.37 -14.60 17.18
N THR A 127 1.13 -15.40 16.43
CA THR A 127 1.79 -16.60 16.94
C THR A 127 3.16 -16.28 17.57
N PRO A 128 3.33 -16.47 18.89
CA PRO A 128 4.65 -16.34 19.52
C PRO A 128 5.66 -17.28 18.88
N PHE A 129 6.86 -16.80 18.56
CA PHE A 129 7.92 -17.57 17.89
C PHE A 129 7.56 -18.08 16.48
N SER A 130 6.57 -17.48 15.81
CA SER A 130 6.27 -17.82 14.43
C SER A 130 7.53 -17.67 13.57
N GLU A 131 7.91 -18.73 12.87
CA GLU A 131 9.07 -18.69 11.99
C GLU A 131 8.75 -17.84 10.75
N PHE A 132 9.56 -16.82 10.49
CA PHE A 132 9.47 -15.99 9.29
C PHE A 132 9.44 -16.81 7.99
N GLU A 133 10.16 -17.95 7.95
CA GLU A 133 10.13 -18.85 6.79
C GLU A 133 8.76 -19.51 6.58
N THR A 134 7.98 -19.75 7.63
CA THR A 134 6.60 -20.25 7.52
C THR A 134 5.71 -19.23 6.82
N LEU A 135 5.81 -17.95 7.21
CA LEU A 135 5.09 -16.87 6.52
C LEU A 135 5.52 -16.77 5.05
N ARG A 136 6.82 -16.80 4.77
CA ARG A 136 7.34 -16.75 3.38
C ARG A 136 6.79 -17.89 2.53
N ARG A 137 6.72 -19.12 3.06
CA ARG A 137 6.13 -20.27 2.36
C ARG A 137 4.65 -20.04 2.06
N ALA A 138 3.89 -19.56 3.04
CA ALA A 138 2.47 -19.26 2.87
C ALA A 138 2.24 -18.17 1.81
N VAL A 139 2.98 -17.05 1.88
CA VAL A 139 2.89 -15.96 0.89
C VAL A 139 3.21 -16.47 -0.51
N ARG A 140 4.30 -17.21 -0.71
CA ARG A 140 4.65 -17.78 -2.03
C ARG A 140 3.58 -18.73 -2.56
N ALA A 141 2.90 -19.49 -1.69
CA ALA A 141 1.82 -20.38 -2.11
C ALA A 141 0.60 -19.59 -2.59
N GLU A 142 0.17 -18.59 -1.83
CA GLU A 142 -0.95 -17.70 -2.20
C GLU A 142 -0.66 -16.93 -3.49
N VAL A 143 0.54 -16.36 -3.62
CA VAL A 143 0.96 -15.66 -4.85
C VAL A 143 0.91 -16.58 -6.07
N ARG A 144 1.35 -17.83 -5.95
CA ARG A 144 1.28 -18.79 -7.07
C ARG A 144 -0.17 -19.08 -7.48
N ALA A 145 -1.08 -19.19 -6.52
CA ALA A 145 -2.50 -19.38 -6.81
C ALA A 145 -3.08 -18.13 -7.52
N LEU A 146 -2.66 -16.94 -7.12
CA LEU A 146 -3.09 -15.68 -7.74
C LEU A 146 -2.50 -15.46 -9.13
N THR A 147 -1.25 -15.85 -9.39
CA THR A 147 -0.62 -15.72 -10.72
C THR A 147 -1.13 -16.73 -11.74
N GLN A 148 -1.95 -17.70 -11.33
CA GLN A 148 -2.73 -18.52 -12.26
C GLN A 148 -3.97 -17.77 -12.80
N ALA A 149 -4.32 -16.62 -12.23
CA ALA A 149 -5.36 -15.71 -12.73
C ALA A 149 -4.81 -14.74 -13.82
N PRO A 150 -5.67 -13.94 -14.48
CA PRO A 150 -5.23 -12.99 -15.51
C PRO A 150 -4.17 -12.00 -15.00
N PRO A 151 -3.17 -11.64 -15.83
CA PRO A 151 -2.14 -10.69 -15.44
C PRO A 151 -2.72 -9.28 -15.28
N GLY A 152 -2.27 -8.53 -14.27
CA GLY A 152 -2.62 -7.10 -14.15
C GLY A 152 -2.57 -6.47 -12.75
N VAL A 153 -2.36 -7.25 -11.68
CA VAL A 153 -2.35 -6.71 -10.30
C VAL A 153 -0.92 -6.54 -9.79
N TYR A 154 -0.59 -5.36 -9.26
CA TYR A 154 0.69 -5.00 -8.64
C TYR A 154 0.91 -5.72 -7.29
N LEU A 155 1.04 -7.03 -7.34
CA LEU A 155 1.01 -7.90 -6.16
C LEU A 155 2.20 -7.68 -5.22
N GLU A 156 3.38 -7.33 -5.75
CA GLU A 156 4.60 -7.21 -4.97
C GLU A 156 4.60 -5.98 -4.06
N ASP A 157 4.10 -4.86 -4.54
CA ASP A 157 4.04 -3.63 -3.75
C ASP A 157 2.89 -3.71 -2.75
N ASP A 158 1.73 -4.27 -3.14
CA ASP A 158 0.61 -4.52 -2.23
C ASP A 158 0.98 -5.49 -1.10
N ILE A 159 1.71 -6.57 -1.38
CA ILE A 159 2.19 -7.48 -0.33
C ILE A 159 3.32 -6.86 0.52
N PHE A 160 4.18 -6.03 -0.07
CA PHE A 160 5.20 -5.29 0.67
C PHE A 160 4.55 -4.31 1.66
N MET A 161 3.53 -3.58 1.23
CA MET A 161 2.73 -2.69 2.08
C MET A 161 2.05 -3.48 3.21
N LEU A 162 1.47 -4.64 2.92
CA LEU A 162 0.89 -5.53 3.94
C LEU A 162 1.93 -5.98 4.98
N ALA A 163 3.14 -6.33 4.55
CA ALA A 163 4.22 -6.72 5.45
C ALA A 163 4.59 -5.59 6.41
N LEU A 164 4.73 -4.37 5.90
CA LEU A 164 5.00 -3.18 6.71
C LEU A 164 3.85 -2.87 7.68
N GLU A 165 2.60 -2.97 7.24
CA GLU A 165 1.42 -2.74 8.09
C GLU A 165 1.23 -3.82 9.16
N SER A 166 1.72 -5.04 8.90
CA SER A 166 1.78 -6.13 9.88
C SER A 166 3.01 -6.02 10.80
N GLY A 167 3.77 -4.93 10.65
CA GLY A 167 4.95 -4.52 11.40
C GLY A 167 6.14 -5.47 11.35
N LEU A 168 6.30 -6.17 10.24
CA LEU A 168 7.59 -6.74 9.87
C LEU A 168 8.59 -5.61 9.69
N ASP A 169 9.86 -5.88 9.99
CA ASP A 169 10.90 -4.91 9.72
C ASP A 169 11.15 -4.75 8.21
N LEU A 170 11.88 -3.70 7.84
CA LEU A 170 12.14 -3.40 6.44
C LEU A 170 12.92 -4.52 5.71
N GLY A 171 13.82 -5.22 6.41
CA GLY A 171 14.57 -6.34 5.85
C GLY A 171 13.65 -7.51 5.53
N GLU A 172 12.80 -7.90 6.47
CA GLU A 172 11.80 -8.95 6.30
C GLU A 172 10.79 -8.61 5.20
N ALA A 173 10.25 -7.38 5.20
CA ALA A 173 9.33 -6.92 4.16
C ALA A 173 9.98 -6.98 2.76
N ARG A 174 11.26 -6.58 2.64
CA ARG A 174 12.02 -6.67 1.38
C ARG A 174 12.26 -8.11 0.91
N ILE A 175 12.49 -9.03 1.85
CA ILE A 175 12.63 -10.46 1.53
C ILE A 175 11.31 -11.01 0.98
N ILE A 176 10.18 -10.70 1.63
CA ILE A 176 8.85 -11.09 1.13
C ILE A 176 8.62 -10.53 -0.27
N ARG A 177 8.89 -9.24 -0.50
CA ARG A 177 8.73 -8.62 -1.83
C ARG A 177 9.57 -9.35 -2.89
N THR A 178 10.83 -9.66 -2.58
CA THR A 178 11.73 -10.41 -3.46
C THR A 178 11.21 -11.81 -3.79
N ASP A 179 10.64 -12.50 -2.80
CA ASP A 179 10.00 -13.80 -2.99
C ASP A 179 8.79 -13.70 -3.94
N VAL A 180 7.94 -12.69 -3.77
CA VAL A 180 6.77 -12.44 -4.64
C VAL A 180 7.24 -12.17 -6.08
N MET A 181 8.22 -11.29 -6.26
CA MET A 181 8.81 -10.99 -7.58
C MET A 181 9.37 -12.26 -8.25
N SER A 182 10.05 -13.11 -7.48
CA SER A 182 10.62 -14.36 -7.97
C SER A 182 9.55 -15.35 -8.42
N VAL A 183 8.44 -15.45 -7.69
CA VAL A 183 7.29 -16.28 -8.08
C VAL A 183 6.67 -15.77 -9.39
N MET A 184 6.39 -14.46 -9.47
CA MET A 184 5.80 -13.86 -10.67
C MET A 184 6.69 -14.00 -11.90
N ALA A 185 8.00 -13.82 -11.76
CA ALA A 185 8.96 -13.99 -12.85
C ALA A 185 8.96 -15.44 -13.39
N LYS A 186 8.85 -16.44 -12.52
CA LYS A 186 8.73 -17.85 -12.93
C LYS A 186 7.42 -18.12 -13.65
N SER A 187 6.29 -17.65 -13.12
CA SER A 187 4.98 -17.81 -13.76
C SER A 187 4.91 -17.21 -15.16
N ARG A 188 5.61 -16.10 -15.43
CA ARG A 188 5.69 -15.48 -16.76
C ARG A 188 6.52 -16.27 -17.77
N ARG A 189 7.50 -17.06 -17.33
CA ARG A 189 8.37 -17.89 -18.20
C ARG A 189 7.74 -19.24 -18.58
N SER A 190 6.71 -19.67 -17.86
CA SER A 190 6.00 -20.94 -18.08
C SER A 190 4.72 -20.78 -18.92
N ARG A 191 4.43 -19.56 -19.41
CA ARG A 191 3.37 -19.25 -20.38
C ARG A 191 4.02 -18.98 -21.73
#